data_AF-A0A8H7N1G1-F1
#
_entry.id   AF-A0A8H7N1G1-F1
#
_cell.length_a   1.000
_cell.length_b   1.000
_cell.length_c   1.000
_cell.angle_alpha   90.00
_cell.angle_beta   90.00
_cell.angle_gamma   90.00
#
_symmetry.space_group_name_H-M   'P 1'
#
loop_
_entity.id
_entity.type
_entity.pdbx_description
1 polymer ?
#
loop_
_entity_poly.entity_id
_entity_poly.type
_entity_poly.pdbx_seq_one_letter_code
_entity_poly.pdbx_strand_id
1 'polypeptide(L)'
;MFYERLEARWRTPLANNVYDGVLFGVAALGSLFSQRNTTITELHLVESARSVLDLHQISEAPSVDLVTGWVLRVIYMRMTASPHSTWIASSTLIHLIEASGLHLEPFDDTVFPQHNLLCDPDIRRRLIGVAQHVNMWTSFDLGLSRVALQSPPLAPLASKSDDYTTELLRLLPISTNLDPVKTEDNRNLEPSLRQVLSGNHTQPPSVLAQCNLVLCILRRFGTVGFNMSPTLAEQVLALLNDALRSARFLAKDCSPWHHVANVPFHIICMLLVLDTRSSLAMLPEALQTLELVASIYDTDAMKQAHSAACLLIFLHQQRRSEDVKIFRDVLQTQGQQGSG
;
A
#
# COMPACT_ATOMS: atom_id res chain seq x y z
N MET A 1 -21.61 -8.49 17.20
CA MET A 1 -21.28 -7.08 17.46
C MET A 1 -21.68 -6.11 16.34
N PHE A 2 -21.13 -6.16 15.11
CA PHE A 2 -21.48 -5.18 14.06
C PHE A 2 -22.97 -5.19 13.71
N TYR A 3 -23.54 -6.36 13.36
CA TYR A 3 -24.96 -6.49 13.01
C TYR A 3 -25.90 -6.12 14.17
N GLU A 4 -25.52 -6.45 15.42
CA GLU A 4 -26.30 -6.05 16.61
C GLU A 4 -26.36 -4.53 16.76
N ARG A 5 -25.24 -3.83 16.52
CA ARG A 5 -25.19 -2.37 16.58
C ARG A 5 -25.95 -1.73 15.42
N LEU A 6 -25.92 -2.34 14.23
CA LEU A 6 -26.74 -1.93 13.09
C LEU A 6 -28.25 -2.08 13.39
N GLU A 7 -28.67 -3.21 13.95
CA GLU A 7 -30.06 -3.42 14.36
C GLU A 7 -30.50 -2.43 15.45
N ALA A 8 -29.65 -2.19 16.45
CA ALA A 8 -29.92 -1.20 17.49
C ALA A 8 -30.09 0.21 16.89
N ARG A 9 -29.29 0.55 15.88
CA ARG A 9 -29.39 1.82 15.16
C ARG A 9 -30.70 1.96 14.40
N TRP A 10 -31.22 0.89 13.81
CA TRP A 10 -32.53 0.89 13.16
C TRP A 10 -33.70 1.07 14.13
N ARG A 11 -33.55 0.59 15.37
CA ARG A 11 -34.55 0.82 16.41
C ARG A 11 -34.55 2.27 16.92
N THR A 12 -33.43 2.97 16.81
CA THR A 12 -33.27 4.33 17.35
C THR A 12 -32.67 5.29 16.32
N PRO A 13 -33.41 5.63 15.25
CA PRO A 13 -32.84 6.29 14.08
C PRO A 13 -32.34 7.73 14.31
N LEU A 14 -32.78 8.38 15.39
CA LEU A 14 -32.50 9.79 15.69
C LEU A 14 -31.41 9.99 16.76
N ALA A 15 -30.88 8.91 17.35
CA ALA A 15 -29.84 9.02 18.35
C ALA A 15 -28.49 9.32 17.68
N ASN A 16 -27.80 10.36 18.17
CA ASN A 16 -26.41 10.61 17.78
C ASN A 16 -25.51 9.56 18.42
N ASN A 17 -24.77 8.81 17.60
CA ASN A 17 -23.85 7.80 18.08
C ASN A 17 -22.54 7.87 17.29
N VAL A 18 -21.40 7.86 17.99
CA VAL A 18 -20.06 7.85 17.37
C VAL A 18 -19.87 6.63 16.47
N TYR A 19 -20.51 5.50 16.81
CA TYR A 19 -20.48 4.29 15.99
C TYR A 19 -21.14 4.45 14.62
N ASP A 20 -21.96 5.49 14.40
CA ASP A 20 -22.51 5.80 13.08
C ASP A 20 -21.39 6.06 12.08
N GLY A 21 -20.26 6.64 12.52
CA GLY A 21 -19.06 6.79 11.68
C GLY A 21 -18.53 5.45 11.16
N VAL A 22 -18.62 4.38 11.97
CA VAL A 22 -18.26 3.01 11.55
C VAL A 22 -19.27 2.47 10.54
N LEU A 23 -20.57 2.63 10.80
CA LEU A 23 -21.63 2.16 9.90
C LEU A 23 -21.53 2.84 8.53
N PHE A 24 -21.39 4.16 8.51
CA PHE A 24 -21.22 4.93 7.27
C PHE A 24 -19.92 4.57 6.54
N GLY A 25 -18.81 4.38 7.27
CA GLY A 25 -17.54 3.97 6.70
C GLY A 25 -17.60 2.59 6.04
N VAL A 26 -18.20 1.60 6.70
CA VAL A 26 -18.41 0.25 6.14
C VAL A 26 -19.31 0.31 4.91
N ALA A 27 -20.41 1.07 4.97
CA ALA A 27 -21.31 1.20 3.83
C ALA A 27 -20.66 1.94 2.63
N ALA A 28 -19.86 2.97 2.88
CA ALA A 28 -19.13 3.70 1.84
C ALA A 28 -18.09 2.80 1.15
N LEU A 29 -17.32 2.01 1.91
CA LEU A 29 -16.42 1.01 1.36
C LEU A 29 -17.18 -0.07 0.60
N GLY A 30 -18.30 -0.56 1.14
CA GLY A 30 -19.17 -1.51 0.45
C GLY A 30 -19.64 -0.97 -0.91
N SER A 31 -20.05 0.30 -0.98
CA SER A 31 -20.39 0.98 -2.24
C SER A 31 -19.21 1.00 -3.21
N LEU A 32 -18.05 1.47 -2.74
CA LEU A 32 -16.82 1.59 -3.54
C LEU A 32 -16.38 0.25 -4.15
N PHE A 33 -16.51 -0.85 -3.41
CA PHE A 33 -16.14 -2.20 -3.86
C PHE A 33 -17.25 -2.93 -4.63
N SER A 34 -18.45 -2.37 -4.68
CA SER A 34 -19.59 -2.96 -5.41
C SER A 34 -19.89 -2.23 -6.73
N GLN A 35 -19.42 -0.99 -6.87
CA GLN A 35 -19.75 -0.10 -7.97
C GLN A 35 -18.48 0.35 -8.69
N ARG A 36 -18.55 0.54 -10.00
CA ARG A 36 -17.43 1.08 -10.79
C ARG A 36 -17.31 2.59 -10.73
N ASN A 37 -18.45 3.26 -10.54
CA ASN A 37 -18.54 4.71 -10.50
C ASN A 37 -19.10 5.14 -9.15
N THR A 38 -18.53 6.21 -8.60
CA THR A 38 -19.02 6.82 -7.37
C THR A 38 -20.48 7.23 -7.51
N THR A 39 -21.31 6.79 -6.57
CA THR A 39 -22.74 7.10 -6.55
C THR A 39 -23.03 8.29 -5.63
N ILE A 40 -24.19 8.94 -5.81
CA ILE A 40 -24.65 9.99 -4.89
C ILE A 40 -24.79 9.43 -3.46
N THR A 41 -25.24 8.18 -3.33
CA THR A 41 -25.34 7.49 -2.04
C THR A 41 -23.97 7.35 -1.37
N GLU A 42 -22.94 6.95 -2.11
CA GLU A 42 -21.56 6.86 -1.60
C GLU A 42 -21.07 8.21 -1.08
N LEU A 43 -21.29 9.29 -1.84
CA LEU A 43 -20.91 10.63 -1.42
C LEU A 43 -21.61 11.06 -0.12
N HIS A 44 -22.91 10.76 0.01
CA HIS A 44 -23.63 11.04 1.25
C HIS A 44 -23.12 10.21 2.44
N LEU A 45 -22.78 8.94 2.23
CA LEU A 45 -22.22 8.08 3.28
C LEU A 45 -20.87 8.61 3.76
N VAL A 46 -19.99 9.01 2.83
CA VAL A 46 -18.67 9.58 3.16
C VAL A 46 -18.80 10.89 3.91
N GLU A 47 -19.68 11.78 3.46
CA GLU A 47 -19.90 13.07 4.15
C GLU A 47 -20.55 12.87 5.52
N SER A 48 -21.45 11.90 5.66
CA SER A 48 -22.05 11.57 6.95
C SER A 48 -21.01 10.98 7.92
N ALA A 49 -20.17 10.06 7.45
CA ALA A 49 -19.05 9.53 8.23
C ALA A 49 -18.12 10.66 8.69
N ARG A 50 -17.75 11.55 7.76
CA ARG A 50 -16.92 12.72 8.05
C ARG A 50 -17.56 13.62 9.10
N SER A 51 -18.84 13.97 8.94
CA SER A 51 -19.56 14.83 9.87
C SER A 51 -19.55 14.26 11.29
N VAL A 52 -19.84 12.97 11.45
CA VAL A 52 -19.80 12.30 12.77
C VAL A 52 -18.41 12.31 13.38
N LEU A 53 -17.37 12.06 12.57
CA LEU A 53 -15.99 11.94 13.04
C LEU A 53 -15.32 13.29 13.32
N ASP A 54 -15.58 14.31 12.50
CA ASP A 54 -15.00 15.66 12.64
C ASP A 54 -15.73 16.50 13.71
N LEU A 55 -17.04 16.30 13.90
CA LEU A 55 -17.82 17.03 14.92
C LEU A 55 -17.69 16.43 16.33
N HIS A 56 -17.02 15.29 16.46
CA HIS A 56 -16.81 14.68 17.77
C HIS A 56 -15.88 15.57 18.61
N GLN A 57 -16.44 16.23 19.63
CA GLN A 57 -15.65 17.05 20.54
C GLN A 57 -14.78 16.14 21.41
N ILE A 58 -13.46 16.30 21.30
CA ILE A 58 -12.47 15.60 22.13
C ILE A 58 -12.45 16.27 23.51
N SER A 59 -13.48 16.00 24.32
CA SER A 59 -13.49 16.36 25.73
C SER A 59 -12.92 15.24 26.61
N GLU A 60 -12.87 14.01 26.08
CA GLU A 60 -12.41 12.80 26.74
C GLU A 60 -11.49 12.00 25.79
N ALA A 61 -10.84 10.96 26.30
CA ALA A 61 -10.00 10.09 25.50
C ALA A 61 -10.80 9.44 24.34
N PRO A 62 -10.29 9.47 23.09
CA PRO A 62 -10.97 8.86 21.95
C PRO A 62 -11.36 7.40 22.18
N SER A 63 -12.62 7.05 21.88
CA SER A 63 -13.10 5.68 21.99
C SER A 63 -12.60 4.79 20.84
N VAL A 64 -12.62 3.47 21.05
CA VAL A 64 -12.31 2.46 20.00
C VAL A 64 -13.21 2.64 18.79
N ASP A 65 -14.47 3.01 18.99
CA ASP A 65 -15.43 3.25 17.92
C ASP A 65 -15.04 4.46 17.06
N LEU A 66 -14.60 5.55 17.70
CA LEU A 66 -14.09 6.72 16.99
C LEU A 66 -12.86 6.37 16.15
N VAL A 67 -11.89 5.67 16.76
CA VAL A 67 -10.66 5.24 16.07
C VAL A 67 -11.00 4.30 14.91
N THR A 68 -11.92 3.36 15.10
CA THR A 68 -12.37 2.44 14.04
C THR A 68 -12.99 3.20 12.86
N GLY A 69 -13.85 4.19 13.14
CA GLY A 69 -14.43 5.04 12.11
C GLY A 69 -13.37 5.83 11.33
N TRP A 70 -12.37 6.40 12.04
CA TRP A 70 -11.24 7.07 11.40
C TRP A 70 -10.37 6.13 10.55
N VAL A 71 -10.13 4.90 10.98
CA VAL A 71 -9.41 3.90 10.17
C VAL A 71 -10.16 3.64 8.87
N LEU A 72 -11.47 3.39 8.93
CA LEU A 72 -12.29 3.17 7.73
C LEU A 72 -12.27 4.38 6.79
N ARG A 73 -12.37 5.60 7.34
CA ARG A 73 -12.27 6.84 6.56
C ARG A 73 -10.92 6.97 5.87
N VAL A 74 -9.81 6.73 6.57
CA VAL A 74 -8.47 6.83 5.99
C VAL A 74 -8.25 5.77 4.91
N ILE A 75 -8.72 4.54 5.12
CA ILE A 75 -8.70 3.48 4.10
C ILE A 75 -9.47 3.94 2.86
N TYR A 76 -10.69 4.44 3.03
CA TYR A 76 -11.50 4.96 1.92
C TYR A 76 -10.76 6.09 1.17
N MET A 77 -10.26 7.09 1.90
CA MET A 77 -9.52 8.21 1.32
C MET A 77 -8.26 7.76 0.58
N ARG A 78 -7.62 6.68 1.01
CA ARG A 78 -6.43 6.13 0.34
C ARG A 78 -6.69 5.70 -1.10
N MET A 79 -7.94 5.35 -1.43
CA MET A 79 -8.34 4.93 -2.77
C MET A 79 -8.99 6.05 -3.58
N THR A 80 -9.56 7.07 -2.92
CA THR A 80 -10.48 8.04 -3.57
C THR A 80 -10.06 9.50 -3.45
N ALA A 81 -9.25 9.87 -2.46
CA ALA A 81 -8.89 11.25 -2.17
C ALA A 81 -7.50 11.61 -2.67
N SER A 82 -7.17 12.91 -2.63
CA SER A 82 -5.81 13.36 -2.95
C SER A 82 -4.79 12.76 -1.97
N PRO A 83 -3.58 12.41 -2.44
CA PRO A 83 -2.56 11.84 -1.57
C PRO A 83 -2.23 12.69 -0.33
N HIS A 84 -2.15 14.02 -0.48
CA HIS A 84 -1.88 14.93 0.64
C HIS A 84 -3.02 14.97 1.66
N SER A 85 -4.28 14.97 1.22
CA SER A 85 -5.43 14.92 2.14
C SER A 85 -5.44 13.61 2.93
N THR A 86 -5.14 12.48 2.29
CA THR A 86 -5.02 11.18 2.94
C THR A 86 -3.88 11.15 3.94
N TRP A 87 -2.73 11.76 3.61
CA TRP A 87 -1.59 11.87 4.53
C TRP A 87 -1.95 12.63 5.81
N ILE A 88 -2.61 13.80 5.69
CA ILE A 88 -3.08 14.57 6.86
C ILE A 88 -4.05 13.73 7.70
N ALA A 89 -5.09 13.15 7.08
CA ALA A 89 -6.08 12.35 7.79
C ALA A 89 -5.45 11.12 8.49
N SER A 90 -4.51 10.45 7.83
CA SER A 90 -3.77 9.33 8.43
C SER A 90 -2.92 9.76 9.62
N SER A 91 -2.36 10.98 9.59
CA SER A 91 -1.57 11.54 10.69
C SER A 91 -2.47 11.90 11.87
N THR A 92 -3.64 12.51 11.61
CA THR A 92 -4.68 12.73 12.63
C THR A 92 -5.10 11.43 13.30
N LEU A 93 -5.30 10.35 12.52
CA LEU A 93 -5.63 9.03 13.05
C LEU A 93 -4.56 8.50 14.02
N ILE A 94 -3.27 8.65 13.71
CA ILE A 94 -2.21 8.22 14.64
C ILE A 94 -2.25 9.03 15.95
N HIS A 95 -2.50 10.33 15.89
CA HIS A 95 -2.66 11.15 17.10
C HIS A 95 -3.89 10.77 17.92
N LEU A 96 -5.00 10.38 17.28
CA LEU A 96 -6.17 9.86 17.98
C LEU A 96 -5.87 8.54 18.70
N ILE A 97 -5.09 7.65 18.07
CA ILE A 97 -4.62 6.41 18.69
C ILE A 97 -3.70 6.70 19.88
N GLU A 98 -2.82 7.68 19.74
CA GLU A 98 -1.94 8.12 20.84
C GLU A 98 -2.76 8.66 22.02
N ALA A 99 -3.68 9.60 21.74
CA ALA A 99 -4.56 10.21 22.75
C ALA A 99 -5.51 9.20 23.42
N SER A 100 -5.89 8.13 22.72
CA SER A 100 -6.74 7.06 23.28
C SER A 100 -6.01 6.11 24.23
N GLY A 101 -4.68 6.05 24.18
CA GLY A 101 -3.90 5.03 24.88
C GLY A 101 -4.10 3.59 24.40
N LEU A 102 -4.80 3.36 23.28
CA LEU A 102 -5.09 2.01 22.75
C LEU A 102 -3.84 1.22 22.38
N HIS A 103 -2.77 1.93 22.05
CA HIS A 103 -1.48 1.38 21.67
C HIS A 103 -0.65 0.88 22.84
N LEU A 104 -1.06 1.20 24.07
CA LEU A 104 -0.43 0.71 25.28
C LEU A 104 -1.00 -0.67 25.63
N GLU A 105 -0.12 -1.64 25.79
CA GLU A 105 -0.52 -2.95 26.27
C GLU A 105 -0.83 -2.86 27.76
N PRO A 106 -1.98 -3.39 28.24
CA PRO A 106 -2.35 -3.31 29.65
C PRO A 106 -1.30 -4.07 30.48
N PHE A 107 -0.49 -3.33 31.23
CA PHE A 107 0.29 -3.85 32.34
C PHE A 107 -0.58 -3.73 33.61
N ASP A 108 -0.41 -4.67 34.55
CA ASP A 108 -1.17 -4.69 35.82
C ASP A 108 -1.03 -3.40 36.67
N ASP A 109 -0.05 -2.53 36.37
CA ASP A 109 0.30 -1.34 37.19
C ASP A 109 0.03 0.03 36.53
N THR A 110 -0.69 0.13 35.40
CA THR A 110 -0.90 1.46 34.76
C THR A 110 -2.09 2.24 35.32
N VAL A 111 -1.84 3.50 35.71
CA VAL A 111 -2.79 4.49 36.27
C VAL A 111 -3.77 5.06 35.21
N PHE A 112 -3.65 4.66 33.94
CA PHE A 112 -4.52 5.19 32.87
C PHE A 112 -5.92 4.55 32.89
N PRO A 113 -6.98 5.30 32.54
CA PRO A 113 -8.33 4.77 32.46
C PRO A 113 -8.37 3.55 31.53
N GLN A 114 -8.84 2.41 32.03
CA GLN A 114 -8.83 1.13 31.33
C GLN A 114 -9.91 1.04 30.23
N HIS A 115 -9.94 2.00 29.29
CA HIS A 115 -10.79 1.93 28.08
C HIS A 115 -10.40 0.74 27.17
N ASN A 116 -9.20 0.19 27.40
CA ASN A 116 -8.63 -0.97 26.71
C ASN A 116 -9.29 -2.31 27.05
N LEU A 117 -10.10 -2.40 28.13
CA LEU A 117 -10.73 -3.65 28.59
C LEU A 117 -11.99 -4.04 27.80
N LEU A 118 -12.58 -3.12 27.05
CA LEU A 118 -13.83 -3.33 26.32
C LEU A 118 -13.62 -3.87 24.90
N CYS A 119 -12.38 -3.97 24.43
CA CYS A 119 -12.02 -4.43 23.10
C CYS A 119 -11.14 -5.67 23.17
N ASP A 120 -11.45 -6.66 22.34
CA ASP A 120 -10.62 -7.84 22.17
C ASP A 120 -9.16 -7.44 21.85
N PRO A 121 -8.16 -7.90 22.62
CA PRO A 121 -6.77 -7.49 22.42
C PRO A 121 -6.23 -7.75 21.01
N ASP A 122 -6.66 -8.85 20.36
CA ASP A 122 -6.24 -9.18 19.00
C ASP A 122 -6.85 -8.20 17.97
N ILE A 123 -8.15 -7.87 18.09
CA ILE A 123 -8.79 -6.83 17.28
C ILE A 123 -8.11 -5.47 17.48
N ARG A 124 -7.78 -5.11 18.73
CA ARG A 124 -7.08 -3.85 19.04
C ARG A 124 -5.72 -3.77 18.35
N ARG A 125 -4.89 -4.82 18.45
CA ARG A 125 -3.57 -4.87 17.79
C ARG A 125 -3.70 -4.77 16.27
N ARG A 126 -4.70 -5.42 15.67
CA ARG A 126 -4.96 -5.34 14.22
C ARG A 126 -5.35 -3.94 13.80
N LEU A 127 -6.24 -3.29 14.56
CA LEU A 127 -6.68 -1.92 14.31
C LEU A 127 -5.48 -0.95 14.30
N ILE A 128 -4.61 -1.06 15.30
CA ILE A 128 -3.39 -0.24 15.41
C ILE A 128 -2.43 -0.54 14.27
N GLY A 129 -2.19 -1.82 13.97
CA GLY A 129 -1.31 -2.23 12.88
C GLY A 129 -1.80 -1.68 11.53
N VAL A 130 -3.10 -1.76 11.25
CA VAL A 130 -3.68 -1.21 10.01
C VAL A 130 -3.53 0.31 9.97
N ALA A 131 -3.76 1.01 11.08
CA ALA A 131 -3.56 2.46 11.17
C ALA A 131 -2.09 2.86 10.91
N GLN A 132 -1.13 2.14 11.52
CA GLN A 132 0.30 2.32 11.28
C GLN A 132 0.67 2.07 9.83
N HIS A 133 0.13 1.01 9.23
CA HIS A 133 0.33 0.68 7.82
C HIS A 133 -0.10 1.83 6.91
N VAL A 134 -1.34 2.30 7.04
CA VAL A 134 -1.86 3.33 6.14
C VAL A 134 -1.13 4.66 6.30
N ASN A 135 -0.74 5.06 7.52
CA ASN A 135 0.06 6.27 7.72
C ASN A 135 1.46 6.13 7.13
N MET A 136 2.18 5.06 7.49
CA MET A 136 3.56 4.86 7.08
C MET A 136 3.70 4.78 5.56
N TRP A 137 2.85 4.00 4.89
CA TRP A 137 2.96 3.81 3.44
C TRP A 137 2.54 5.07 2.68
N THR A 138 1.53 5.79 3.17
CA THR A 138 1.15 7.09 2.58
C THR A 138 2.28 8.12 2.74
N SER A 139 2.93 8.17 3.90
CA SER A 139 4.10 9.04 4.12
C SER A 139 5.26 8.70 3.19
N PHE A 140 5.58 7.40 3.03
CA PHE A 140 6.67 6.96 2.16
C PHE A 140 6.41 7.25 0.68
N ASP A 141 5.19 7.03 0.19
CA ASP A 141 4.82 7.32 -1.19
C ASP A 141 4.97 8.81 -1.53
N LEU A 142 4.79 9.69 -0.55
CA LEU A 142 4.94 11.14 -0.71
C LEU A 142 6.33 11.66 -0.34
N GLY A 143 7.21 10.83 0.21
CA GLY A 143 8.49 11.28 0.77
C GLY A 143 8.32 12.28 1.93
N LEU A 144 7.21 12.20 2.67
CA LEU A 144 6.90 13.08 3.79
C LEU A 144 7.16 12.40 5.14
N SER A 145 7.28 13.22 6.18
CA SER A 145 7.35 12.74 7.56
C SER A 145 6.12 11.91 7.94
N ARG A 146 6.33 10.98 8.88
CA ARG A 146 5.26 10.17 9.47
C ARG A 146 5.10 10.50 10.95
N VAL A 147 3.93 10.21 11.50
CA VAL A 147 3.72 10.30 12.95
C VAL A 147 4.25 9.01 13.56
N ALA A 148 5.29 9.13 14.40
CA ALA A 148 5.88 7.98 15.08
C ALA A 148 5.11 7.70 16.37
N LEU A 149 4.40 6.57 16.40
CA LEU A 149 3.78 6.08 17.62
C LEU A 149 4.83 5.37 18.47
N GLN A 150 5.07 5.84 19.70
CA GLN A 150 5.94 5.16 20.65
C GLN A 150 5.20 3.95 21.24
N SER A 151 5.25 2.82 20.54
CA SER A 151 4.65 1.58 21.01
C SER A 151 5.70 0.48 21.08
N PRO A 152 5.63 -0.42 22.08
CA PRO A 152 6.37 -1.66 22.01
C PRO A 152 6.00 -2.42 20.74
N PRO A 153 6.90 -3.29 20.21
CA PRO A 153 6.59 -4.14 19.07
C PRO A 153 5.26 -4.86 19.30
N LEU A 154 4.36 -4.80 18.31
CA LEU A 154 3.07 -5.49 18.40
C LEU A 154 3.32 -6.97 18.71
N ALA A 155 2.68 -7.47 19.75
CA ALA A 155 2.70 -8.88 20.08
C ALA A 155 2.17 -9.71 18.90
N PRO A 156 2.58 -10.99 18.77
CA PRO A 156 2.12 -11.84 17.68
C PRO A 156 0.58 -11.86 17.58
N LEU A 157 0.08 -11.62 16.36
CA LEU A 157 -1.35 -11.70 16.06
C LEU A 157 -1.79 -13.16 15.97
N ALA A 158 -2.98 -13.46 16.48
CA ALA A 158 -3.54 -14.80 16.38
C ALA A 158 -3.88 -15.13 14.92
N SER A 159 -3.48 -16.30 14.41
CA SER A 159 -3.95 -16.76 13.11
C SER A 159 -5.44 -17.12 13.19
N LYS A 160 -6.26 -16.53 12.33
CA LYS A 160 -7.69 -16.83 12.21
C LYS A 160 -7.98 -17.33 10.80
N SER A 161 -8.87 -18.31 10.66
CA SER A 161 -9.35 -18.74 9.34
C SER A 161 -9.98 -17.55 8.63
N ASP A 162 -9.73 -17.44 7.33
CA ASP A 162 -10.25 -16.37 6.46
C ASP A 162 -9.86 -14.93 6.86
N ASP A 163 -8.80 -14.80 7.68
CA ASP A 163 -8.23 -13.52 8.07
C ASP A 163 -6.82 -13.36 7.48
N TYR A 164 -6.72 -12.47 6.51
CA TYR A 164 -5.49 -12.18 5.78
C TYR A 164 -4.81 -10.88 6.23
N THR A 165 -5.35 -10.19 7.23
CA THR A 165 -4.76 -8.95 7.75
C THR A 165 -3.34 -9.21 8.28
N THR A 166 -3.10 -10.40 8.83
CA THR A 166 -1.76 -10.79 9.32
C THR A 166 -0.71 -10.83 8.22
N GLU A 167 -1.08 -11.14 6.97
CA GLU A 167 -0.14 -11.14 5.85
C GLU A 167 0.39 -9.71 5.60
N LEU A 168 -0.51 -8.72 5.60
CA LEU A 168 -0.16 -7.32 5.42
C LEU A 168 0.67 -6.79 6.61
N LEU A 169 0.23 -7.07 7.84
CA LEU A 169 0.87 -6.53 9.05
C LEU A 169 2.28 -7.11 9.28
N ARG A 170 2.59 -8.31 8.76
CA ARG A 170 3.96 -8.86 8.77
C ARG A 170 4.96 -8.03 7.96
N LEU A 171 4.49 -7.19 7.03
CA LEU A 171 5.36 -6.30 6.23
C LEU A 171 5.76 -5.01 6.98
N LEU A 172 5.06 -4.68 8.08
CA LEU A 172 5.28 -3.44 8.83
C LEU A 172 6.69 -3.30 9.43
N PRO A 173 7.26 -4.32 10.10
CA PRO A 173 8.59 -4.18 10.69
C PRO A 173 9.65 -3.90 9.63
N ILE A 174 9.55 -4.57 8.48
CA ILE A 174 10.48 -4.40 7.35
C ILE A 174 10.32 -3.00 6.76
N SER A 175 9.08 -2.55 6.57
CA SER A 175 8.78 -1.18 6.11
C SER A 175 9.37 -0.12 7.04
N THR A 176 9.31 -0.34 8.36
CA THR A 176 9.87 0.56 9.37
C THR A 176 11.40 0.63 9.33
N ASN A 177 12.08 -0.42 8.85
CA ASN A 177 13.53 -0.42 8.63
C ASN A 177 13.90 0.27 7.31
N LEU A 178 12.96 0.34 6.36
CA LEU A 178 13.10 1.11 5.13
C LEU A 178 12.71 2.58 5.30
N ASP A 179 12.63 3.09 6.53
CA ASP A 179 12.35 4.52 6.77
C ASP A 179 13.46 5.38 6.12
N PRO A 180 13.13 6.33 5.22
CA PRO A 180 14.13 7.19 4.57
C PRO A 180 14.95 8.05 5.55
N VAL A 181 14.40 8.34 6.73
CA VAL A 181 15.04 9.16 7.76
C VAL A 181 16.08 8.35 8.56
N LYS A 182 15.92 7.02 8.61
CA LYS A 182 16.89 6.15 9.28
C LYS A 182 18.12 5.99 8.38
N THR A 183 19.24 6.55 8.83
CA THR A 183 20.58 6.33 8.27
C THR A 183 21.11 4.94 8.62
N GLU A 184 20.33 3.88 8.43
CA GLU A 184 20.85 2.52 8.56
C GLU A 184 21.62 2.11 7.31
N ASP A 185 22.71 1.37 7.55
CA ASP A 185 23.67 0.91 6.56
C ASP A 185 22.95 0.13 5.44
N ASN A 186 23.15 0.52 4.17
CA ASN A 186 22.65 -0.17 2.97
C ASN A 186 23.04 -1.67 2.89
N ARG A 187 23.83 -2.17 3.85
CA ARG A 187 24.32 -3.55 3.98
C ARG A 187 23.22 -4.58 4.26
N ASN A 188 22.04 -4.17 4.72
CA ASN A 188 20.95 -5.09 5.08
C ASN A 188 19.85 -5.26 4.01
N LEU A 189 20.06 -4.76 2.78
CA LEU A 189 19.04 -4.81 1.73
C LEU A 189 18.77 -6.23 1.20
N GLU A 190 19.80 -7.07 1.01
CA GLU A 190 19.61 -8.43 0.49
C GLU A 190 18.91 -9.36 1.49
N PRO A 191 19.31 -9.41 2.77
CA PRO A 191 18.58 -10.16 3.78
C PRO A 191 17.12 -9.70 3.88
N SER A 192 16.87 -8.38 3.84
CA SER A 192 15.50 -7.83 3.85
C SER A 192 14.70 -8.27 2.62
N LEU A 193 15.31 -8.24 1.43
CA LEU A 193 14.67 -8.69 0.20
C LEU A 193 14.28 -10.18 0.29
N ARG A 194 15.20 -11.04 0.74
CA ARG A 194 14.94 -12.48 0.94
C ARG A 194 13.83 -12.71 1.97
N GLN A 195 13.84 -11.95 3.06
CA GLN A 195 12.80 -12.02 4.08
C GLN A 195 11.42 -11.70 3.48
N VAL A 196 11.29 -10.60 2.74
CA VAL A 196 10.02 -10.22 2.09
C VAL A 196 9.57 -11.27 1.09
N LEU A 197 10.46 -11.77 0.23
CA LEU A 197 10.15 -12.79 -0.78
C LEU A 197 9.71 -14.13 -0.15
N SER A 198 10.23 -14.46 1.03
CA SER A 198 9.84 -15.69 1.76
C SER A 198 8.48 -15.60 2.44
N GLY A 199 7.87 -14.40 2.51
CA GLY A 199 6.55 -14.19 3.09
C GLY A 199 5.46 -14.91 2.30
N ASN A 200 4.54 -15.57 3.00
CA ASN A 200 3.38 -16.18 2.39
C ASN A 200 2.24 -15.16 2.26
N HIS A 201 1.91 -14.81 1.01
CA HIS A 201 0.82 -13.88 0.67
C HIS A 201 -0.13 -14.59 -0.28
N THR A 202 -1.35 -14.85 0.18
CA THR A 202 -2.32 -15.67 -0.56
C THR A 202 -3.36 -14.83 -1.28
N GLN A 203 -3.66 -13.64 -0.76
CA GLN A 203 -4.68 -12.76 -1.32
C GLN A 203 -4.09 -11.73 -2.28
N PRO A 204 -4.77 -11.40 -3.40
CA PRO A 204 -4.25 -10.45 -4.38
C PRO A 204 -3.81 -9.08 -3.81
N PRO A 205 -4.56 -8.43 -2.88
CA PRO A 205 -4.11 -7.16 -2.29
C PRO A 205 -2.81 -7.30 -1.48
N SER A 206 -2.66 -8.46 -0.83
CA SER A 206 -1.50 -8.82 -0.01
C SER A 206 -0.26 -9.08 -0.87
N VAL A 207 -0.42 -9.78 -2.01
CA VAL A 207 0.62 -9.98 -3.02
C VAL A 207 1.09 -8.65 -3.60
N LEU A 208 0.16 -7.73 -3.91
CA LEU A 208 0.52 -6.39 -4.38
C LEU A 208 1.30 -5.59 -3.33
N ALA A 209 0.91 -5.68 -2.06
CA ALA A 209 1.61 -5.05 -0.94
C ALA A 209 3.04 -5.60 -0.77
N GLN A 210 3.20 -6.93 -0.85
CA GLN A 210 4.51 -7.59 -0.84
C GLN A 210 5.38 -7.11 -2.01
N CYS A 211 4.82 -7.10 -3.22
CA CYS A 211 5.51 -6.63 -4.42
C CYS A 211 5.90 -5.16 -4.31
N ASN A 212 5.04 -4.29 -3.78
CA ASN A 212 5.37 -2.88 -3.58
C ASN A 212 6.61 -2.72 -2.69
N LEU A 213 6.69 -3.49 -1.60
CA LEU A 213 7.84 -3.48 -0.71
C LEU A 213 9.12 -4.00 -1.39
N VAL A 214 9.02 -5.07 -2.17
CA VAL A 214 10.13 -5.57 -3.00
C VAL A 214 10.61 -4.50 -3.97
N LEU A 215 9.70 -3.83 -4.68
CA LEU A 215 10.05 -2.73 -5.61
C LEU A 215 10.76 -1.59 -4.87
N CYS A 216 10.31 -1.22 -3.66
CA CYS A 216 10.98 -0.22 -2.82
C CYS A 216 12.41 -0.64 -2.45
N ILE A 217 12.63 -1.89 -2.06
CA ILE A 217 13.96 -2.43 -1.75
C ILE A 217 14.85 -2.42 -3.00
N LEU A 218 14.32 -2.87 -4.15
CA LEU A 218 15.05 -2.90 -5.42
C LEU A 218 15.46 -1.50 -5.90
N ARG A 219 14.64 -0.47 -5.66
CA ARG A 219 15.00 0.93 -5.99
C ARG A 219 16.24 1.37 -5.21
N ARG A 220 16.35 0.97 -3.94
CA ARG A 220 17.54 1.22 -3.11
C ARG A 220 18.75 0.39 -3.56
N PHE A 221 18.53 -0.85 -3.98
CA PHE A 221 19.59 -1.66 -4.59
C PHE A 221 20.19 -1.01 -5.83
N GLY A 222 19.35 -0.50 -6.73
CA GLY A 222 19.78 0.14 -7.97
C GLY A 222 20.69 1.34 -7.74
N THR A 223 20.50 2.08 -6.65
CA THR A 223 21.38 3.21 -6.30
C THR A 223 22.75 2.80 -5.79
N VAL A 224 22.90 1.58 -5.27
CA VAL A 224 24.18 1.05 -4.72
C VAL A 224 24.92 0.16 -5.74
N GLY A 225 24.20 -0.33 -6.76
CA GLY A 225 24.70 -1.24 -7.79
C GLY A 225 24.01 -2.59 -7.71
N PHE A 226 23.38 -3.02 -8.80
CA PHE A 226 22.71 -4.33 -8.87
C PHE A 226 23.75 -5.46 -8.90
N ASN A 227 23.97 -6.11 -7.76
CA ASN A 227 24.68 -7.39 -7.68
C ASN A 227 23.78 -8.42 -7.01
N MET A 228 22.88 -9.00 -7.80
CA MET A 228 21.88 -9.97 -7.34
C MET A 228 22.22 -11.37 -7.85
N SER A 229 22.17 -12.37 -6.98
CA SER A 229 22.30 -13.77 -7.40
C SER A 229 21.20 -14.15 -8.40
N PRO A 230 21.47 -14.97 -9.44
CA PRO A 230 20.47 -15.35 -10.44
C PRO A 230 19.17 -15.92 -9.84
N THR A 231 19.29 -16.74 -8.80
CA THR A 231 18.14 -17.33 -8.09
C THR A 231 17.24 -16.29 -7.43
N LEU A 232 17.84 -15.24 -6.85
CA LEU A 232 17.10 -14.13 -6.25
C LEU A 232 16.40 -13.28 -7.33
N ALA A 233 17.04 -13.11 -8.50
CA ALA A 233 16.43 -12.42 -9.64
C ALA A 233 15.21 -13.17 -10.18
N GLU A 234 15.29 -14.50 -10.29
CA GLU A 234 14.16 -15.35 -10.68
C GLU A 234 12.98 -15.24 -9.70
N GLN A 235 13.26 -15.28 -8.38
CA GLN A 235 12.23 -15.09 -7.35
C GLN A 235 11.56 -13.72 -7.45
N VAL A 236 12.34 -12.66 -7.67
CA VAL A 236 11.81 -11.31 -7.89
C VAL A 236 10.88 -11.30 -9.11
N LEU A 237 11.34 -11.79 -10.27
CA LEU A 237 10.55 -11.78 -11.50
C LEU A 237 9.27 -12.61 -11.37
N ALA A 238 9.31 -13.74 -10.64
CA ALA A 238 8.12 -14.54 -10.34
C ALA A 238 7.09 -13.72 -9.55
N LEU A 239 7.51 -13.03 -8.49
CA LEU A 239 6.62 -12.15 -7.70
C LEU A 239 6.07 -10.99 -8.53
N LEU A 240 6.88 -10.35 -9.39
CA LEU A 240 6.39 -9.26 -10.25
C LEU A 240 5.28 -9.76 -11.17
N ASN A 241 5.45 -10.93 -11.75
CA ASN A 241 4.45 -11.56 -12.61
C ASN A 241 3.16 -11.92 -11.83
N ASP A 242 3.27 -12.47 -10.62
CA ASP A 242 2.10 -12.74 -9.77
C ASP A 242 1.38 -11.46 -9.31
N ALA A 243 2.13 -10.37 -9.09
CA ALA A 243 1.57 -9.06 -8.81
C ALA A 243 0.81 -8.49 -10.02
N LEU A 244 1.33 -8.64 -11.25
CA LEU A 244 0.61 -8.23 -12.47
C LEU A 244 -0.72 -8.99 -12.62
N ARG A 245 -0.70 -10.31 -12.40
CA ARG A 245 -1.94 -11.13 -12.41
C ARG A 245 -2.92 -10.67 -11.33
N SER A 246 -2.43 -10.40 -10.12
CA SER A 246 -3.23 -9.91 -8.99
C SER A 246 -3.87 -8.55 -9.30
N ALA A 247 -3.12 -7.63 -9.90
CA ALA A 247 -3.64 -6.33 -10.32
C ALA A 247 -4.75 -6.47 -11.36
N ARG A 248 -4.57 -7.33 -12.38
CA ARG A 248 -5.62 -7.61 -13.38
C ARG A 248 -6.88 -8.21 -12.75
N PHE A 249 -6.71 -9.16 -11.84
CA PHE A 249 -7.81 -9.80 -11.13
C PHE A 249 -8.62 -8.75 -10.37
N LEU A 250 -7.96 -7.96 -9.51
CA LEU A 250 -8.60 -6.93 -8.70
C LEU A 250 -9.27 -5.83 -9.53
N ALA A 251 -8.64 -5.41 -10.64
CA ALA A 251 -9.24 -4.43 -11.52
C ALA A 251 -10.54 -4.96 -12.16
N LYS A 252 -10.56 -6.21 -12.62
CA LYS A 252 -11.76 -6.83 -13.19
C LYS A 252 -12.87 -7.04 -12.16
N ASP A 253 -12.49 -7.37 -10.93
CA ASP A 253 -13.39 -7.63 -9.80
C ASP A 253 -13.92 -6.34 -9.13
N CYS A 254 -13.61 -5.15 -9.68
CA CYS A 254 -14.01 -3.86 -9.10
C CYS A 254 -13.51 -3.68 -7.66
N SER A 255 -12.28 -4.15 -7.40
CA SER A 255 -11.62 -4.04 -6.11
C SER A 255 -10.47 -3.00 -6.19
N PRO A 256 -10.74 -1.70 -5.95
CA PRO A 256 -9.80 -0.60 -6.21
C PRO A 256 -8.76 -0.43 -5.09
N TRP A 257 -8.18 -1.53 -4.60
CA TRP A 257 -7.13 -1.47 -3.59
C TRP A 257 -5.96 -0.60 -4.05
N HIS A 258 -5.38 0.16 -3.11
CA HIS A 258 -4.42 1.23 -3.37
C HIS A 258 -3.21 0.85 -4.25
N HIS A 259 -2.85 -0.43 -4.33
CA HIS A 259 -1.73 -0.90 -5.16
C HIS A 259 -2.07 -1.28 -6.59
N VAL A 260 -3.34 -1.41 -6.94
CA VAL A 260 -3.77 -1.81 -8.29
C VAL A 260 -3.31 -0.79 -9.34
N ALA A 261 -3.35 0.50 -8.99
CA ALA A 261 -2.99 1.60 -9.88
C ALA A 261 -1.48 1.80 -10.05
N ASN A 262 -0.70 1.69 -8.96
CA ASN A 262 0.71 2.10 -8.97
C ASN A 262 1.70 0.95 -9.23
N VAL A 263 1.42 -0.26 -8.75
CA VAL A 263 2.35 -1.40 -8.87
C VAL A 263 2.68 -1.74 -10.33
N PRO A 264 1.72 -1.82 -11.28
CA PRO A 264 2.05 -2.13 -12.67
C PRO A 264 3.04 -1.12 -13.30
N PHE A 265 2.84 0.18 -13.06
CA PHE A 265 3.75 1.21 -13.53
C PHE A 265 5.15 1.06 -12.90
N HIS A 266 5.21 0.83 -11.58
CA HIS A 266 6.49 0.62 -10.91
C HIS A 266 7.21 -0.65 -11.38
N ILE A 267 6.47 -1.72 -11.72
CA ILE A 267 7.04 -2.92 -12.32
C ILE A 267 7.72 -2.57 -13.65
N ILE A 268 7.05 -1.84 -14.55
CA ILE A 268 7.63 -1.43 -15.84
C ILE A 268 8.95 -0.68 -15.62
N CYS A 269 8.96 0.31 -14.72
CA CYS A 269 10.17 1.07 -14.40
C CYS A 269 11.29 0.15 -13.90
N MET A 270 10.99 -0.81 -13.01
CA MET A 270 12.01 -1.71 -12.48
C MET A 270 12.49 -2.73 -13.51
N LEU A 271 11.65 -3.22 -14.42
CA LEU A 271 12.06 -4.12 -15.50
C LEU A 271 13.07 -3.44 -16.44
N LEU A 272 12.87 -2.14 -16.74
CA LEU A 272 13.80 -1.32 -17.51
C LEU A 272 15.12 -1.08 -16.78
N VAL A 273 15.07 -0.90 -15.45
CA VAL A 273 16.28 -0.75 -14.62
C VAL A 273 17.08 -2.05 -14.53
N LEU A 274 16.41 -3.21 -14.40
CA LEU A 274 17.08 -4.51 -14.38
C LEU A 274 17.75 -4.84 -15.72
N ASP A 275 17.14 -4.43 -16.83
CA ASP A 275 17.65 -4.51 -18.21
C ASP A 275 18.20 -5.89 -18.67
N THR A 276 17.73 -6.96 -18.03
CA THR A 276 18.04 -8.35 -18.42
C THR A 276 17.10 -8.84 -19.51
N ARG A 277 17.48 -9.88 -20.26
CA ARG A 277 16.58 -10.51 -21.24
C ARG A 277 15.26 -10.96 -20.60
N SER A 278 15.32 -11.56 -19.43
CA SER A 278 14.14 -12.07 -18.71
C SER A 278 13.23 -10.94 -18.21
N SER A 279 13.80 -9.83 -17.71
CA SER A 279 13.00 -8.67 -17.29
C SER A 279 12.34 -7.97 -18.47
N LEU A 280 13.08 -7.76 -19.57
CA LEU A 280 12.52 -7.13 -20.77
C LEU A 280 11.43 -7.97 -21.45
N ALA A 281 11.52 -9.30 -21.39
CA ALA A 281 10.49 -10.20 -21.91
C ALA A 281 9.13 -10.05 -21.20
N MET A 282 9.10 -9.52 -19.98
CA MET A 282 7.88 -9.28 -19.19
C MET A 282 7.22 -7.93 -19.50
N LEU A 283 7.91 -7.00 -20.17
CA LEU A 283 7.39 -5.66 -20.47
C LEU A 283 6.03 -5.65 -21.19
N PRO A 284 5.76 -6.51 -22.21
CA PRO A 284 4.46 -6.54 -22.86
C PRO A 284 3.33 -6.86 -21.89
N GLU A 285 3.56 -7.81 -20.98
CA GLU A 285 2.58 -8.20 -19.98
C GLU A 285 2.33 -7.07 -18.97
N ALA A 286 3.39 -6.41 -18.51
CA ALA A 286 3.30 -5.29 -17.59
C ALA A 286 2.56 -4.10 -18.20
N LEU A 287 2.85 -3.75 -19.46
CA LEU A 287 2.20 -2.65 -20.17
C LEU A 287 0.70 -2.93 -20.42
N GLN A 288 0.35 -4.14 -20.88
CA GLN A 288 -1.05 -4.55 -21.04
C GLN A 288 -1.83 -4.54 -19.71
N THR A 289 -1.16 -4.84 -18.60
CA THR A 289 -1.78 -4.75 -17.27
C THR A 289 -2.07 -3.30 -16.91
N LEU A 290 -1.10 -2.40 -17.11
CA LEU A 290 -1.27 -0.98 -16.86
C LEU A 290 -2.37 -0.37 -17.75
N GLU A 291 -2.41 -0.75 -19.03
CA GLU A 291 -3.46 -0.35 -19.98
C GLU A 291 -4.85 -0.82 -19.52
N LEU A 292 -4.99 -2.08 -19.10
CA LEU A 292 -6.24 -2.61 -18.56
C LEU A 292 -6.70 -1.81 -17.33
N VAL A 293 -5.79 -1.59 -16.37
CA VAL A 293 -6.10 -0.83 -15.15
C VAL A 293 -6.53 0.59 -15.50
N ALA A 294 -5.82 1.26 -16.41
CA ALA A 294 -6.17 2.60 -16.87
C ALA A 294 -7.52 2.66 -17.59
N SER A 295 -7.88 1.61 -18.35
CA SER A 295 -9.19 1.52 -19.02
C SER A 295 -10.36 1.33 -18.06
N ILE A 296 -10.12 0.68 -16.90
CA ILE A 296 -11.14 0.45 -15.87
C ILE A 296 -11.27 1.67 -14.96
N TYR A 297 -10.14 2.25 -14.56
CA TYR A 297 -10.08 3.43 -13.70
C TYR A 297 -9.65 4.65 -14.52
N ASP A 298 -10.60 5.19 -15.29
CA ASP A 298 -10.39 6.25 -16.31
C ASP A 298 -10.10 7.63 -15.70
N THR A 299 -9.01 7.74 -14.95
CA THR A 299 -8.53 8.97 -14.33
C THR A 299 -7.41 9.59 -15.15
N ASP A 300 -7.26 10.92 -15.08
CA ASP A 300 -6.15 11.63 -15.75
C ASP A 300 -4.78 11.11 -15.27
N ALA A 301 -4.67 10.77 -13.99
CA ALA A 301 -3.46 10.18 -13.42
C ALA A 301 -3.10 8.84 -14.08
N MET A 302 -4.09 7.96 -14.32
CA MET A 302 -3.83 6.68 -15.00
C MET A 302 -3.49 6.85 -16.48
N LYS A 303 -4.14 7.79 -17.18
CA LYS A 303 -3.80 8.14 -18.57
C LYS A 303 -2.36 8.65 -18.69
N GLN A 304 -1.96 9.50 -17.76
CA GLN A 304 -0.59 10.02 -17.66
C GLN A 304 0.40 8.91 -17.34
N ALA A 305 0.09 8.02 -16.38
CA ALA A 305 0.96 6.90 -16.03
C ALA A 305 1.17 5.94 -17.21
N HIS A 306 0.12 5.60 -17.96
CA HIS A 306 0.22 4.78 -19.17
C HIS A 306 1.07 5.45 -20.25
N SER A 307 0.83 6.74 -20.52
CA SER A 307 1.61 7.52 -21.50
C SER A 307 3.09 7.62 -21.11
N ALA A 308 3.37 7.84 -19.82
CA ALA A 308 4.73 7.89 -19.29
C ALA A 308 5.43 6.54 -19.42
N ALA A 309 4.75 5.42 -19.15
CA ALA A 309 5.30 4.09 -19.33
C ALA A 309 5.69 3.82 -20.80
N CYS A 310 4.82 4.20 -21.75
CA CYS A 310 5.12 4.09 -23.18
C CYS A 310 6.36 4.91 -23.57
N LEU A 311 6.45 6.15 -23.07
CA LEU A 311 7.59 7.03 -23.32
C LEU A 311 8.88 6.44 -22.74
N LEU A 312 8.86 5.91 -21.51
CA LEU A 312 10.03 5.29 -20.90
C LEU A 312 10.54 4.10 -21.71
N ILE A 313 9.63 3.24 -22.19
CA ILE A 313 9.99 2.09 -23.04
C ILE A 313 10.61 2.58 -24.36
N PHE A 314 10.01 3.60 -24.98
CA PHE A 314 10.54 4.18 -26.22
C PHE A 314 11.95 4.77 -26.04
N LEU A 315 12.16 5.56 -24.99
CA LEU A 315 13.47 6.15 -24.68
C LEU A 315 14.52 5.06 -24.41
N HIS A 316 14.14 4.00 -23.70
CA HIS A 316 15.04 2.86 -23.45
C HIS A 316 15.41 2.11 -24.73
N GLN A 317 14.45 1.90 -25.63
CA GLN A 317 14.68 1.32 -26.95
C GLN A 317 15.64 2.19 -27.78
N GLN A 318 15.41 3.51 -27.81
CA GLN A 318 16.26 4.44 -28.54
C GLN A 318 17.71 4.37 -28.05
N ARG A 319 17.91 4.44 -26.72
CA ARG A 319 19.24 4.33 -26.10
C ARG A 319 19.95 3.04 -26.50
N ARG A 320 19.28 1.88 -26.40
CA ARG A 320 19.86 0.60 -26.83
C ARG A 320 20.20 0.57 -28.32
N SER A 321 19.39 1.20 -29.17
CA SER A 321 19.69 1.29 -30.59
C SER A 321 20.94 2.14 -30.87
N GLU A 322 21.17 3.19 -30.08
CA GLU A 322 22.37 4.02 -30.18
C GLU A 322 23.62 3.24 -29.72
N ASP A 323 23.54 2.49 -28.62
CA ASP A 323 24.62 1.62 -28.15
C ASP A 323 25.01 0.57 -29.22
N VAL A 324 24.03 -0.04 -29.88
CA VAL A 324 24.26 -0.99 -30.98
C VAL A 324 24.94 -0.34 -32.18
N LYS A 325 24.64 0.94 -32.48
CA LYS A 325 25.33 1.69 -33.55
C LYS A 325 26.79 1.91 -33.19
N ILE A 326 27.09 2.32 -31.95
CA ILE A 326 28.47 2.51 -31.46
C ILE A 326 29.28 1.21 -31.62
N PHE A 327 28.74 0.06 -31.19
CA PHE A 327 29.44 -1.23 -31.36
C PHE A 327 29.68 -1.59 -32.82
N ARG A 328 28.72 -1.29 -33.70
CA ARG A 328 28.86 -1.53 -35.14
C ARG A 328 29.99 -0.70 -35.74
N ASP A 329 30.09 0.58 -35.39
CA ASP A 329 31.11 1.49 -35.91
C ASP A 329 32.52 1.06 -35.48
N VAL A 330 32.67 0.56 -34.25
CA VAL A 330 33.94 -0.02 -33.76
C VAL A 330 34.33 -1.27 -34.55
N LEU A 331 33.39 -2.17 -34.84
CA LEU A 331 33.68 -3.37 -35.63
C LEU A 331 34.04 -3.03 -37.09
N GLN A 332 33.41 -2.00 -37.66
CA GLN A 332 33.70 -1.56 -39.03
C GLN A 332 35.09 -0.91 -39.16
N THR A 333 35.50 -0.11 -38.17
CA THR A 333 36.84 0.53 -38.14
C THR A 333 37.97 -0.49 -37.95
N GLN A 334 37.76 -1.56 -37.18
CA GLN A 334 38.75 -2.64 -37.08
C GLN A 334 38.83 -3.52 -38.34
N GLY A 335 37.71 -3.76 -39.02
CA GLY A 335 37.68 -4.49 -40.30
C GLY A 335 38.47 -3.78 -41.42
N GLN A 336 38.56 -2.46 -41.38
CA GLN A 336 39.35 -1.66 -42.34
C GLN A 336 40.85 -1.65 -42.03
N GLN A 337 41.29 -1.85 -40.79
CA GLN A 337 42.72 -1.91 -40.42
C GLN A 337 43.37 -3.28 -40.65
N GLY A 338 42.60 -4.36 -40.76
CA GLY A 338 43.11 -5.71 -41.07
C GLY A 338 43.31 -6.00 -42.56
N SER A 339 43.10 -5.02 -43.44
CA SER A 339 43.15 -5.17 -44.90
C SER A 339 44.25 -4.31 -45.56
N GLY A 340 45.18 -3.77 -44.77
CA GLY A 340 46.28 -2.89 -45.23
C GLY A 340 47.63 -3.58 -45.29
#